data_AF-A0A932X0V7-F1
#
_entry.id   AF-A0A932X0V7-F1
#
_cell.length_a   1.000
_cell.length_b   1.000
_cell.length_c   1.000
_cell.angle_alpha   90.00
_cell.angle_beta   90.00
_cell.angle_gamma   90.00
#
_symmetry.space_group_name_H-M   'P 1'
#
loop_
_entity.id
_entity.type
_entity.pdbx_description
1 polymer ?
#
loop_
_entity_poly.entity_id
_entity_poly.type
_entity_poly.pdbx_seq_one_letter_code
_entity_poly.pdbx_strand_id
1 'polypeptide(L)'
;MEAIKLRSHVGPDGILRVDVPVGIADTDLEVLVVDQPVGLNGKALTPEELGWSPGFFEKTNGCLRDTPIERPPQGEFEEREPLE
;
A
#
# COMPACT_ATOMS: atom_id res chain seq x y z
N MET A 1 -12.79 -23.29 4.59
CA MET A 1 -12.16 -22.34 3.67
C MET A 1 -10.76 -22.85 3.40
N GLU A 2 -10.52 -23.42 2.22
CA GLU A 2 -9.18 -23.84 1.81
C GLU A 2 -8.58 -22.79 0.86
N ALA A 3 -7.32 -22.45 1.08
CA ALA A 3 -6.62 -21.48 0.25
C ALA A 3 -5.86 -22.20 -0.87
N ILE A 4 -6.28 -22.00 -2.11
CA ILE A 4 -5.62 -22.56 -3.30
C ILE A 4 -4.72 -21.49 -3.90
N LYS A 5 -3.40 -21.70 -3.87
CA LYS A 5 -2.41 -20.77 -4.43
C LYS A 5 -2.12 -21.13 -5.90
N LEU A 6 -2.63 -20.32 -6.82
CA LEU A 6 -2.40 -20.46 -8.27
C LEU A 6 -1.57 -19.28 -8.80
N ARG A 7 -0.62 -19.54 -9.70
CA ARG A 7 0.08 -18.51 -10.47
C ARG A 7 -0.28 -18.68 -11.94
N SER A 8 -0.91 -17.66 -12.52
CA SER A 8 -1.34 -17.65 -13.92
C SER A 8 -0.94 -16.35 -14.60
N HIS A 9 -0.73 -16.39 -15.91
CA HIS A 9 -0.39 -15.23 -16.73
C HIS A 9 -1.65 -14.74 -17.44
N VAL A 10 -1.96 -13.44 -17.30
CA VAL A 10 -3.05 -12.80 -18.03
C VAL A 10 -2.55 -12.44 -19.42
N GLY A 11 -3.22 -12.98 -20.43
CA GLY A 11 -2.87 -12.75 -21.83
C GLY A 11 -3.29 -11.36 -22.33
N PRO A 12 -2.99 -11.05 -23.61
CA PRO A 12 -3.36 -9.77 -24.23
C PRO A 12 -4.87 -9.51 -24.32
N ASP A 13 -5.70 -10.54 -24.10
CA ASP A 13 -7.16 -10.45 -24.03
C ASP A 13 -7.66 -9.90 -22.69
N GLY A 14 -6.78 -9.79 -21.68
CA GLY A 14 -7.11 -9.30 -20.35
C GLY A 14 -7.89 -10.30 -19.49
N ILE A 15 -7.97 -11.57 -19.88
CA ILE A 15 -8.79 -12.57 -19.19
C ILE A 15 -7.91 -13.48 -18.32
N LEU A 16 -8.18 -13.49 -17.01
CA LEU A 16 -7.61 -14.47 -16.07
C LEU A 16 -8.47 -15.75 -16.08
N ARG A 17 -7.90 -16.85 -16.56
CA ARG A 17 -8.52 -18.19 -16.45
C ARG A 17 -8.02 -18.91 -15.20
N VAL A 18 -8.93 -19.39 -14.38
CA VAL A 18 -8.66 -20.11 -13.13
C VAL A 18 -9.29 -21.50 -13.21
N ASP A 19 -8.46 -22.52 -13.39
CA ASP A 19 -8.89 -23.92 -13.34
C ASP A 19 -8.72 -24.43 -11.91
N VAL A 20 -9.82 -24.56 -11.17
CA VAL A 20 -9.82 -25.04 -9.78
C VAL A 20 -10.32 -26.48 -9.74
N PRO A 21 -9.45 -27.49 -9.51
CA PRO A 21 -9.90 -28.84 -9.28
C PRO A 21 -10.51 -28.93 -7.88
N VAL A 22 -11.82 -28.77 -7.77
CA VAL A 22 -12.50 -28.76 -6.47
C VAL A 22 -12.69 -30.17 -5.92
N GLY A 23 -12.71 -31.22 -6.75
CA GLY A 23 -12.83 -32.62 -6.30
C GLY A 23 -14.16 -32.96 -5.59
N ILE A 24 -15.10 -32.02 -5.60
CA ILE A 24 -16.41 -32.11 -4.96
C ILE A 24 -17.47 -32.20 -6.05
N ALA A 25 -18.48 -33.03 -5.83
CA ALA A 25 -19.64 -33.17 -6.71
C ALA A 25 -20.92 -32.94 -5.88
N ASP A 26 -21.94 -32.39 -6.53
CA ASP A 26 -23.28 -32.19 -5.98
C ASP A 26 -23.33 -31.34 -4.70
N THR A 27 -22.65 -30.18 -4.73
CA THR A 27 -22.69 -29.22 -3.62
C THR A 27 -22.50 -27.79 -4.13
N ASP A 28 -23.11 -26.83 -3.44
CA ASP A 28 -22.94 -25.40 -3.72
C ASP A 28 -21.63 -24.89 -3.12
N LEU A 29 -20.85 -24.16 -3.92
CA LEU A 29 -19.57 -23.59 -3.52
C LEU A 29 -19.59 -22.07 -3.64
N GLU A 30 -19.30 -21.38 -2.54
CA GLU A 30 -19.03 -19.94 -2.54
C GLU A 30 -17.55 -19.70 -2.80
N VAL A 31 -17.24 -18.93 -3.84
CA VAL A 31 -15.86 -18.64 -4.28
C VAL A 31 -15.61 -17.14 -4.20
N LEU A 32 -14.63 -16.74 -3.37
CA LEU A 32 -14.10 -15.39 -3.33
C LEU A 32 -12.81 -15.31 -4.13
N VAL A 33 -12.81 -14.52 -5.21
CA VAL A 33 -11.60 -14.22 -5.98
C VAL A 33 -11.10 -12.84 -5.56
N VAL A 34 -9.86 -12.78 -5.05
CA VAL A 34 -9.17 -11.53 -4.78
C VAL A 34 -7.98 -11.45 -5.74
N ASP A 35 -8.05 -10.57 -6.72
CA ASP A 35 -6.94 -10.29 -7.61
C ASP A 35 -6.07 -9.15 -7.03
N GLN A 36 -4.80 -9.45 -6.85
CA GLN A 36 -3.78 -8.47 -6.52
C GLN A 36 -2.68 -8.57 -7.57
N PRO A 37 -2.38 -7.49 -8.30
CA PRO A 37 -1.32 -7.55 -9.29
C PRO A 37 0.01 -7.87 -8.62
N VAL A 38 0.63 -8.96 -9.08
CA VAL A 38 1.92 -9.43 -8.56
C VAL A 38 2.99 -8.44 -8.99
N GLY A 39 3.38 -7.55 -8.08
CA GLY A 39 4.33 -6.46 -8.34
C GLY A 39 3.75 -5.05 -8.30
N LEU A 40 2.45 -4.86 -8.01
CA LEU A 40 1.91 -3.55 -7.61
C LEU A 40 2.06 -3.22 -6.12
N ASN A 41 2.56 -4.17 -5.33
CA ASN A 41 3.55 -3.79 -4.33
C ASN A 41 4.80 -3.41 -5.13
N GLY A 42 4.76 -2.29 -5.86
CA GLY A 42 5.92 -1.76 -6.56
C GLY A 42 7.05 -1.84 -5.55
N LYS A 43 8.16 -2.50 -5.91
CA LYS A 43 9.34 -2.69 -5.04
C LYS A 43 9.42 -1.44 -4.17
N ALA A 44 9.16 -1.59 -2.87
CA ALA A 44 9.13 -0.44 -1.99
C ALA A 44 10.46 0.25 -2.20
N LEU A 45 10.42 1.44 -2.82
CA LEU A 45 11.63 2.14 -3.20
C LEU A 45 12.38 2.35 -1.90
N THR A 46 13.68 2.02 -1.90
CA THR A 46 14.47 2.32 -0.71
C THR A 46 14.46 3.83 -0.49
N PRO A 47 14.66 4.31 0.74
CA PRO A 47 14.86 5.73 1.02
C PRO A 47 15.82 6.41 0.02
N GLU A 48 16.90 5.73 -0.36
CA GLU A 48 17.89 6.24 -1.32
C GLU A 48 17.31 6.35 -2.74
N GLU A 49 16.48 5.39 -3.17
CA GLU A 49 15.76 5.46 -4.44
C GLU A 49 14.72 6.59 -4.46
N LEU A 50 14.26 7.04 -3.29
CA LEU A 50 13.39 8.19 -3.09
C LEU A 50 14.16 9.52 -2.93
N GLY A 51 15.48 9.50 -3.05
CA GLY A 51 16.34 10.71 -2.99
C GLY A 51 16.85 11.07 -1.59
N TRP A 52 16.61 10.25 -0.57
CA TRP A 52 17.19 10.44 0.76
C TRP A 52 18.67 10.04 0.79
N SER A 53 19.45 10.67 1.66
CA SER A 53 20.82 10.25 1.87
C SER A 53 20.89 8.91 2.62
N PRO A 54 21.97 8.12 2.44
CA PRO A 54 22.09 6.81 3.08
C PRO A 54 21.97 6.87 4.60
N GLY A 55 21.01 6.13 5.14
CA GLY A 55 20.71 6.04 6.56
C GLY A 55 20.11 7.31 7.17
N PHE A 56 19.46 8.16 6.36
CA PHE A 56 18.90 9.44 6.81
C PHE A 56 17.93 9.25 7.99
N PHE A 57 16.99 8.30 7.88
CA PHE A 57 15.97 8.09 8.91
C PHE A 57 16.57 7.55 10.21
N GLU A 58 17.54 6.64 10.13
CA GLU A 58 18.23 6.08 11.29
C GLU A 58 19.03 7.13 12.06
N LYS A 59 19.58 8.11 11.35
CA LYS A 59 20.38 9.20 11.93
C LYS A 59 19.54 10.37 12.45
N THR A 60 18.38 10.62 11.85
CA THR A 60 17.55 11.81 12.17
C THR A 60 16.40 11.50 13.10
N ASN A 61 15.88 10.28 13.10
CA ASN A 61 14.76 9.92 13.96
C ASN A 61 15.14 10.05 15.45
N GLY A 62 14.51 11.00 16.13
CA GLY A 62 14.77 11.28 17.54
C GLY A 62 16.08 12.03 17.83
N CYS A 63 16.77 12.58 16.83
CA CYS A 63 18.03 13.32 17.05
C CYS A 63 17.85 14.60 17.88
N LEU A 64 16.60 15.08 18.03
CA LEU A 64 16.22 16.24 18.84
C LEU A 64 15.52 15.86 20.16
N ARG A 65 15.64 14.61 20.60
CA ARG A 65 15.03 14.14 21.86
C ARG A 65 15.43 15.00 23.06
N ASP A 66 16.70 15.35 23.15
CA ASP A 66 17.27 16.09 24.28
C ASP A 66 17.17 17.62 24.11
N THR A 67 16.85 18.08 22.90
CA THR A 67 16.63 19.49 22.56
C THR A 67 15.38 19.64 21.68
N PRO A 68 14.17 19.46 22.25
CA PRO A 68 12.94 19.57 21.49
C PRO A 68 12.78 20.97 20.89
N ILE A 69 12.30 21.05 19.65
CA ILE A 69 12.01 22.35 19.02
C ILE A 69 10.72 22.90 19.64
N GLU A 70 10.79 24.13 20.14
CA GLU A 70 9.59 24.86 20.56
C GLU A 70 8.80 25.31 19.33
N ARG A 71 7.50 25.03 19.34
CA ARG A 71 6.60 25.53 18.30
C ARG A 71 6.34 27.02 18.54
N PRO A 72 6.67 27.93 17.59
CA PRO A 72 6.35 29.34 17.76
C PRO A 72 4.83 29.59 17.68
N PRO A 73 4.33 30.74 18.18
CA PRO A 73 2.95 31.17 17.96
C PRO A 73 2.62 31.19 16.47
N GLN A 74 1.46 30.64 16.08
CA GLN A 74 1.04 30.53 14.68
C GLN A 74 0.36 31.79 14.13
N GLY A 75 0.20 32.83 14.95
CA GLY A 75 -0.56 34.02 14.60
C GLY A 75 -2.07 33.79 14.61
N GLU A 76 -2.81 34.81 14.17
CA GLU A 76 -4.26 34.76 13.99
C GLU A 76 -4.60 34.19 12.62
N PHE A 77 -5.81 33.64 12.48
CA PHE A 77 -6.33 33.20 11.19
C PHE A 77 -6.58 34.39 10.27
N GLU A 78 -6.58 34.12 8.96
CA GLU A 78 -7.06 35.07 7.96
C GLU A 78 -8.58 35.32 8.13
N GLU A 79 -8.99 36.59 7.99
CA GLU A 79 -10.41 36.94 7.90
C GLU A 79 -10.92 36.55 6.51
N ARG A 80 -11.83 35.56 6.45
CA ARG A 80 -12.46 35.13 5.21
C ARG A 80 -13.71 35.96 4.94
N GLU A 81 -13.98 36.24 3.68
CA GLU A 81 -15.26 36.85 3.27
C GLU A 81 -16.44 35.97 3.67
N PRO A 82 -17.59 36.56 4.05
CA PRO A 82 -18.80 35.82 4.34
C PRO A 82 -19.28 35.07 3.08
N LEU A 83 -19.88 33.90 3.29
CA LEU A 83 -20.51 33.15 2.21
C LEU A 83 -21.84 33.83 1.83
N GLU A 84 -22.06 34.08 0.54
CA GLU A 84 -23.35 34.53 -0.03
C GLU A 84 -24.37 33.38 -0.16
#